data_AF-A4FUQ8-F1
#
_entry.id   AF-A4FUQ8-F1
#
_cell.length_a   1.000
_cell.length_b   1.000
_cell.length_c   1.000
_cell.angle_alpha   90.00
_cell.angle_beta   90.00
_cell.angle_gamma   90.00
#
_symmetry.space_group_name_H-M   'P 1'
#
loop_
_entity.id
_entity.type
_entity.pdbx_description
1 polymer ?
#
loop_
_entity_poly.entity_id
_entity_poly.type
_entity_poly.pdbx_seq_one_letter_code
_entity_poly.pdbx_strand_id
1 'polypeptide(L)' 'MGTPGEGLGRCSHALIRGVPESLASGEGAGAGLPALDLAKAQREHGVLGGKLRQRLGLQLLELPPEESLPLGPRI' A
#
# COMPACT_ATOMS: atom_id res chain seq x y z
N MET A 1 12.87 8.45 33.65
CA MET A 1 13.48 8.18 32.33
C MET A 1 12.46 7.37 31.54
N GLY A 2 11.79 7.98 30.55
CA GLY A 2 10.84 7.27 29.69
C GLY A 2 11.59 6.30 28.80
N THR A 3 11.08 5.09 28.63
CA THR A 3 11.68 4.13 27.71
C THR A 3 11.65 4.73 26.29
N PRO A 4 12.69 4.56 25.45
CA PRO A 4 12.63 4.96 24.06
C PRO A 4 11.68 3.99 23.32
N GLY A 5 10.38 4.11 23.56
CA GLY A 5 9.38 3.11 23.16
C GLY A 5 7.94 3.62 23.08
N GLU A 6 7.54 4.58 23.90
CA GLU A 6 6.12 4.86 24.15
C GLU A 6 5.69 6.22 23.58
N GLY A 7 5.51 6.28 22.25
CA GLY A 7 4.98 7.44 21.55
C GLY A 7 3.88 7.06 20.57
N LEU A 8 2.84 7.89 20.47
CA LEU A 8 1.74 7.69 19.51
C LEU A 8 2.29 7.59 18.08
N GLY A 9 1.81 6.61 17.29
CA GLY A 9 2.23 6.42 15.90
C GLY A 9 3.52 5.60 15.72
N ARG A 10 4.04 4.99 16.78
CA ARG A 10 5.18 4.07 16.67
C ARG A 10 4.73 2.70 16.16
N CYS A 11 5.30 2.30 15.03
CA CYS A 11 5.04 1.02 14.39
C CYS A 11 6.37 0.29 14.22
N SER A 12 6.37 -1.04 14.32
CA SER A 12 7.55 -1.89 14.03
C SER A 12 7.43 -2.60 12.67
N HIS A 13 6.20 -2.81 12.20
CA HIS A 13 5.89 -3.54 11.00
C HIS A 13 4.96 -2.74 10.09
N ALA A 14 5.03 -3.01 8.80
CA ALA A 14 4.09 -2.53 7.82
C ALA A 14 3.64 -3.70 6.94
N LEU A 15 2.34 -3.82 6.72
CA LEU A 15 1.75 -4.76 5.79
C LEU A 15 1.24 -3.96 4.59
N ILE A 16 1.74 -4.27 3.41
CA ILE A 16 1.27 -3.69 2.15
C ILE A 16 0.82 -4.80 1.21
N ARG A 17 0.00 -4.45 0.23
CA ARG A 17 -0.52 -5.39 -0.76
C ARG A 17 -0.23 -4.85 -2.15
N GLY A 18 0.30 -5.70 -3.02
CA GLY A 18 0.59 -5.36 -4.41
C GLY A 18 -0.64 -4.80 -5.13
N VAL A 19 -0.39 -3.96 -6.11
CA VAL A 19 -1.44 -3.31 -6.91
C VAL A 19 -1.94 -4.30 -7.97
N PRO A 20 -3.21 -4.75 -7.89
CA PRO A 20 -3.78 -5.67 -8.88
C PRO A 20 -4.07 -4.97 -10.21
N GLU A 21 -4.04 -5.71 -11.30
CA GLU A 21 -4.29 -5.17 -12.65
C GLU A 21 -5.75 -4.73 -12.80
N SER A 22 -6.66 -5.50 -12.20
CA SER A 22 -8.09 -5.21 -12.07
C SER A 22 -8.40 -3.89 -11.39
N LEU A 23 -7.44 -3.24 -10.71
CA LEU A 23 -7.63 -1.89 -10.16
C LEU A 23 -7.91 -0.86 -11.26
N ALA A 24 -7.32 -1.01 -12.45
CA ALA A 24 -7.49 -0.08 -13.56
C ALA A 24 -8.84 -0.24 -14.29
N SER A 25 -9.49 -1.40 -14.15
CA SER A 25 -10.73 -1.74 -14.87
C SER A 25 -11.95 -1.94 -13.97
N GLY A 26 -11.76 -2.11 -12.66
CA GLY A 26 -12.82 -2.36 -11.69
C GLY A 26 -13.41 -1.10 -11.05
N GLU A 27 -14.21 -1.28 -9.99
CA GLU A 27 -14.85 -0.23 -9.18
C GLU A 27 -13.88 0.80 -8.54
N GLY A 28 -12.56 0.65 -8.74
CA GLY A 28 -11.56 1.66 -8.36
C GLY A 28 -11.48 2.84 -9.31
N ALA A 29 -11.98 2.72 -10.54
CA ALA A 29 -12.26 3.85 -11.41
C ALA A 29 -13.55 4.54 -10.93
N GLY A 30 -13.47 5.26 -9.82
CA GLY A 30 -14.59 6.03 -9.28
C GLY A 30 -15.23 6.88 -10.38
N ALA A 31 -16.56 6.90 -10.45
CA ALA A 31 -17.27 7.63 -11.48
C ALA A 31 -16.82 9.11 -11.53
N GLY A 32 -16.25 9.54 -12.67
CA GLY A 32 -15.73 10.89 -12.86
C GLY A 32 -14.25 11.09 -12.54
N LEU A 33 -13.52 10.04 -12.15
CA LEU A 33 -12.06 10.07 -12.05
C LEU A 33 -11.40 9.79 -13.40
N PRO A 34 -10.25 10.42 -13.70
CA PRO A 34 -9.48 10.09 -14.89
C PRO A 34 -9.04 8.63 -14.87
N ALA A 35 -8.87 8.04 -16.05
CA ALA A 35 -8.38 6.67 -16.20
C ALA A 35 -7.10 6.46 -15.37
N LEU A 36 -7.08 5.40 -14.57
CA LEU A 36 -5.95 5.08 -13.70
C LEU A 36 -4.77 4.57 -14.54
N ASP A 37 -3.63 5.24 -14.41
CA ASP A 37 -2.35 4.74 -14.94
C ASP A 37 -1.80 3.66 -14.00
N LEU A 38 -2.02 2.39 -14.38
CA LEU A 38 -1.59 1.24 -13.61
C LEU A 38 -0.07 1.18 -13.44
N ALA A 39 0.69 1.51 -14.47
CA ALA A 39 2.15 1.47 -14.43
C ALA A 39 2.69 2.52 -13.45
N LYS A 40 2.08 3.71 -13.43
CA LYS A 40 2.37 4.74 -12.43
C LYS A 40 2.00 4.26 -11.03
N ALA A 41 0.81 3.69 -10.84
CA ALA A 41 0.35 3.20 -9.54
C ALA A 41 1.28 2.11 -8.96
N GLN A 42 1.70 1.14 -9.77
CA GLN A 42 2.67 0.12 -9.39
C GLN A 42 4.03 0.73 -9.00
N ARG A 43 4.50 1.74 -9.75
CA ARG A 43 5.74 2.44 -9.43
C ARG A 43 5.64 3.20 -8.10
N GLU A 44 4.54 3.92 -7.88
CA GLU A 44 4.30 4.66 -6.63
C GLU A 44 4.18 3.71 -5.43
N HIS A 45 3.56 2.54 -5.62
CA HIS A 45 3.51 1.49 -4.61
C HIS A 45 4.91 0.96 -4.25
N GLY A 46 5.76 0.69 -5.25
CA GLY A 46 7.15 0.30 -5.01
C GLY A 46 7.96 1.36 -4.26
N VAL A 47 7.73 2.65 -4.58
CA VAL A 47 8.35 3.77 -3.86
C VAL A 47 7.87 3.83 -2.41
N LEU A 48 6.57 3.60 -2.14
CA LEU A 48 6.02 3.53 -0.80
C LEU A 48 6.67 2.40 0.01
N GLY A 49 6.70 1.18 -0.52
CA GLY A 49 7.38 0.04 0.12
C GLY A 49 8.85 0.33 0.40
N GLY A 50 9.55 0.95 -0.56
CA GLY A 50 10.92 1.41 -0.39
C GLY A 50 11.09 2.39 0.78
N LYS A 51 10.19 3.37 0.92
CA LYS A 51 10.23 4.34 2.04
C LYS A 51 9.95 3.65 3.38
N LEU A 52 8.97 2.76 3.45
CA LEU A 52 8.62 2.01 4.66
C LEU A 52 9.81 1.19 5.16
N ARG A 53 10.48 0.47 4.25
CA ARG A 53 11.64 -0.37 4.60
C ARG A 53 12.91 0.44 4.85
N GLN A 54 13.29 1.32 3.94
CA GLN A 54 14.62 1.94 3.94
C GLN A 54 14.69 3.24 4.74
N ARG A 55 13.62 4.06 4.72
CA ARG A 55 13.62 5.35 5.43
C ARG A 55 13.08 5.23 6.85
N LEU A 56 12.06 4.40 7.05
CA LEU A 56 11.41 4.22 8.35
C LEU A 56 11.93 2.99 9.11
N GLY A 57 12.68 2.10 8.45
CA GLY A 57 13.25 0.91 9.09
C GLY A 57 12.20 -0.12 9.52
N LEU A 58 11.00 -0.08 8.94
CA LEU A 58 9.92 -0.99 9.29
C LEU A 58 10.15 -2.37 8.68
N GLN A 59 9.72 -3.41 9.40
CA GLN A 59 9.63 -4.75 8.85
C GLN A 59 8.44 -4.81 7.90
N LEU A 60 8.73 -4.73 6.60
CA LEU A 60 7.73 -4.71 5.54
C LEU A 60 7.36 -6.14 5.13
N LEU A 61 6.08 -6.47 5.18
CA LEU A 61 5.49 -7.62 4.52
C LEU A 61 4.70 -7.14 3.31
N GLU A 62 5.01 -7.71 2.14
CA GLU A 62 4.31 -7.43 0.90
C GLU A 62 3.48 -8.65 0.50
N LEU A 63 2.17 -8.48 0.47
CA LEU A 63 1.22 -9.48 -0.01
C LEU A 63 1.09 -9.38 -1.53
N PRO A 64 0.84 -10.52 -2.22
CA PRO A 64 0.58 -10.49 -3.65
C PRO A 64 -0.69 -9.67 -3.96
N PRO A 65 -0.81 -9.11 -5.17
CA PRO A 65 -2.06 -8.57 -5.65
C PRO A 65 -3.12 -9.69 -5.73
N GLU A 66 -4.39 -9.36 -5.45
CA GLU A 66 -5.52 -10.30 -5.65
C GLU A 66 -6.54 -9.67 -6.60
N GLU A 67 -6.71 -10.28 -7.76
CA GLU A 67 -7.57 -9.73 -8.83
C GLU A 67 -9.06 -9.77 -8.48
N SER A 68 -9.48 -10.65 -7.58
CA SER A 68 -10.87 -10.71 -7.10
C SER A 68 -11.23 -9.54 -6.16
N LEU A 69 -10.23 -8.82 -5.65
CA LEU A 69 -10.38 -7.75 -4.67
C LEU A 69 -9.58 -6.51 -5.11
N PRO A 70 -9.99 -5.81 -6.18
CA PRO A 70 -9.23 -4.68 -6.71
C PRO A 70 -8.99 -3.57 -5.67
N LEU A 71 -9.99 -3.28 -4.83
CA LEU A 71 -9.91 -2.29 -3.73
C LEU A 71 -9.48 -2.88 -2.38
N GLY A 72 -9.25 -4.20 -2.31
CA GLY A 72 -9.02 -4.91 -1.06
C GLY A 72 -10.32 -5.37 -0.35
N PRO A 73 -10.20 -5.92 0.86
CA PRO A 73 -11.35 -6.41 1.61
C PRO A 73 -12.26 -5.24 2.04
N ARG A 74 -13.57 -5.40 1.81
CA ARG A 74 -14.60 -4.51 2.40
C ARG A 74 -14.82 -4.95 3.84
N ILE A 75 -14.02 -4.43 4.76
CA ILE A 75 -14.23 -4.51 6.21
C ILE A 75 -15.08 -3.36 6.71
#